data_AF-A0A523CID2-F1
#
_entry.id   AF-A0A523CID2-F1
#
_cell.length_a   1.000
_cell.length_b   1.000
_cell.length_c   1.000
_cell.angle_alpha   90.00
_cell.angle_beta   90.00
_cell.angle_gamma   90.00
#
_symmetry.space_group_name_H-M   'P 1'
#
loop_
_entity.id
_entity.type
_entity.pdbx_description
1 polymer ?
#
loop_
_entity_poly.entity_id
_entity_poly.type
_entity_poly.pdbx_seq_one_letter_code
_entity_poly.pdbx_strand_id
1 'polypeptide(L)'
;MRTRTCPFCKEDIHFQALVCRYCTRDLPPLTQRHRKNSPGWLAAIAAAGIIVSGATFLAVEFLRERKNWLTDQPRRPAPQTQPD
;
A
#
# COMPACT_ATOMS: atom_id res chain seq x y z
N MET A 1 -19.36 -31.93 11.98
CA MET A 1 -19.27 -31.73 10.51
C MET A 1 -20.15 -30.54 10.14
N ARG A 2 -19.72 -29.67 9.21
CA ARG A 2 -20.53 -28.49 8.83
C ARG A 2 -21.61 -28.90 7.82
N THR A 3 -22.86 -28.59 8.11
CA THR A 3 -24.01 -28.86 7.25
C THR A 3 -24.60 -27.55 6.72
N ARG A 4 -25.38 -27.63 5.66
CA ARG A 4 -26.27 -26.57 5.17
C ARG A 4 -27.61 -27.20 4.82
N THR A 5 -28.67 -26.42 4.89
CA THR A 5 -30.01 -26.88 4.51
C THR A 5 -30.20 -26.79 3.00
N CYS A 6 -30.73 -27.84 2.39
CA CYS A 6 -31.05 -27.87 0.96
C CYS A 6 -32.18 -26.85 0.66
N PRO A 7 -32.03 -25.93 -0.31
CA PRO A 7 -33.05 -24.94 -0.62
C PRO A 7 -34.31 -25.52 -1.27
N PHE A 8 -34.25 -26.78 -1.74
CA PHE A 8 -35.35 -27.43 -2.44
C PHE A 8 -36.19 -28.33 -1.53
N CYS A 9 -35.55 -29.27 -0.82
CA CYS A 9 -36.24 -30.25 0.01
C CYS A 9 -36.11 -30.01 1.52
N LYS A 10 -35.37 -28.96 1.93
CA LYS A 10 -35.17 -28.56 3.32
C LYS A 10 -34.46 -29.58 4.21
N GLU A 11 -33.85 -30.60 3.61
CA GLU A 11 -33.07 -31.59 4.33
C GLU A 11 -31.65 -31.07 4.61
N ASP A 12 -31.06 -31.54 5.71
CA ASP A 12 -29.69 -31.20 6.07
C ASP A 12 -28.68 -32.02 5.27
N ILE A 13 -27.79 -31.31 4.58
CA ILE A 13 -26.79 -31.89 3.68
C ILE A 13 -25.40 -31.38 4.02
N HIS A 14 -24.37 -32.06 3.50
CA HIS A 14 -23.00 -31.59 3.64
C HIS A 14 -22.84 -30.17 3.07
N PHE A 15 -22.10 -29.32 3.80
CA PHE A 15 -21.88 -27.93 3.41
C PHE A 15 -21.30 -27.82 1.99
N GLN A 16 -20.40 -28.72 1.60
CA GLN A 16 -19.75 -28.73 0.28
C GLN A 16 -20.47 -29.61 -0.76
N ALA A 17 -21.68 -30.11 -0.48
CA ALA A 17 -22.41 -30.95 -1.42
C ALA A 17 -22.75 -30.18 -2.71
N LEU A 18 -22.37 -30.73 -3.86
CA LEU A 18 -22.74 -30.22 -5.18
C LEU A 18 -24.17 -30.65 -5.57
N VAL A 19 -24.58 -31.84 -5.14
CA VAL A 19 -25.91 -32.42 -5.41
C VAL A 19 -26.55 -32.86 -4.10
N CYS A 20 -27.86 -32.66 -3.96
CA CYS A 20 -28.58 -33.08 -2.76
C CYS A 20 -28.75 -34.60 -2.78
N ARG A 21 -28.36 -35.30 -1.71
CA ARG A 21 -28.57 -36.76 -1.59
C ARG A 21 -30.05 -37.16 -1.57
N TYR A 22 -30.94 -36.26 -1.16
CA TYR A 22 -32.35 -36.56 -0.91
C TYR A 22 -33.25 -36.23 -2.10
N CYS A 23 -33.12 -35.02 -2.67
CA CYS A 23 -33.93 -34.61 -3.82
C CYS A 23 -33.18 -34.68 -5.16
N THR A 24 -31.91 -35.09 -5.14
CA THR A 24 -31.04 -35.27 -6.33
C THR A 24 -30.93 -34.06 -7.24
N ARG A 25 -31.27 -32.86 -6.74
CA ARG A 25 -31.11 -31.60 -7.47
C ARG A 25 -29.70 -31.03 -7.27
N ASP A 26 -29.19 -30.39 -8.30
CA ASP A 26 -27.96 -29.60 -8.23
C ASP A 26 -28.13 -28.42 -7.28
N LEU A 27 -27.17 -28.24 -6.39
CA LEU A 27 -27.14 -27.11 -5.50
C LEU A 27 -26.35 -25.95 -6.10
N PRO A 28 -26.80 -24.71 -5.86
CA PRO A 28 -26.00 -23.55 -6.23
C PRO A 28 -24.63 -23.63 -5.54
N PRO A 29 -23.55 -23.26 -6.25
CA PRO A 29 -22.22 -23.22 -5.67
C PRO A 29 -22.26 -22.28 -4.48
N LEU A 30 -21.60 -22.68 -3.40
CA LEU A 30 -21.31 -21.76 -2.31
C LEU A 30 -20.35 -20.72 -2.87
N THR A 31 -20.89 -19.61 -3.35
CA THR A 31 -20.07 -18.47 -3.71
C THR A 31 -19.34 -18.09 -2.44
N GLN A 32 -18.06 -18.47 -2.36
CA GLN A 32 -17.18 -17.88 -1.38
C GLN A 32 -17.24 -16.40 -1.70
N ARG A 33 -17.86 -15.65 -0.80
CA ARG A 33 -17.92 -14.20 -0.84
C ARG A 33 -16.46 -13.76 -0.90
N HIS A 34 -15.95 -13.60 -2.11
CA HIS A 34 -14.56 -13.27 -2.34
C HIS A 34 -14.43 -11.82 -1.89
N ARG A 35 -14.10 -11.68 -0.60
CA ARG A 35 -14.08 -10.42 0.11
C ARG A 35 -12.83 -9.68 -0.36
N LYS A 36 -12.88 -9.11 -1.57
CA LYS A 36 -11.91 -8.08 -1.99
C LYS A 36 -12.26 -6.77 -1.28
N ASN A 37 -12.20 -6.77 0.05
CA ASN A 37 -12.15 -5.55 0.82
C ASN A 37 -10.67 -5.22 1.03
N SER A 38 -9.93 -4.95 -0.06
CA SER A 38 -8.70 -4.17 0.02
C SER A 38 -9.12 -2.71 -0.11
N PRO A 39 -9.24 -1.97 0.98
CA PRO A 39 -9.75 -0.61 0.91
C PRO A 39 -8.67 0.25 0.24
N GLY A 40 -8.97 0.84 -0.92
CA GLY A 40 -8.00 1.56 -1.75
C GLY A 40 -7.26 2.69 -1.04
N TRP A 41 -7.81 3.23 0.06
CA TRP A 41 -7.16 4.25 0.89
C TRP A 41 -5.79 3.83 1.47
N LEU A 42 -5.57 2.54 1.77
CA LEU A 42 -4.28 2.07 2.29
C LEU A 42 -3.18 2.22 1.24
N ALA A 43 -3.50 1.94 -0.02
CA ALA A 43 -2.57 2.15 -1.13
C ALA A 43 -2.28 3.64 -1.34
N ALA A 44 -3.29 4.50 -1.17
CA ALA A 44 -3.13 5.95 -1.27
C ALA A 44 -2.21 6.52 -0.16
N ILE A 45 -2.37 6.08 1.10
CA ILE A 45 -1.52 6.50 2.23
C ILE A 45 -0.07 6.07 2.00
N ALA A 46 0.14 4.82 1.57
CA ALA A 46 1.50 4.31 1.29
C ALA A 46 2.19 5.12 0.19
N ALA A 47 1.48 5.41 -0.91
CA ALA A 47 2.03 6.21 -2.02
C ALA A 47 2.37 7.65 -1.57
N ALA A 48 1.48 8.29 -0.82
CA ALA A 48 1.70 9.64 -0.30
C ALA A 48 2.93 9.69 0.63
N GLY A 49 3.10 8.69 1.51
CA GLY A 49 4.26 8.59 2.39
C GLY A 49 5.59 8.55 1.63
N ILE A 50 5.69 7.73 0.58
CA ILE A 50 6.90 7.61 -0.24
C ILE A 50 7.25 8.94 -0.91
N ILE A 51 6.25 9.61 -1.51
CA ILE A 51 6.45 10.88 -2.22
C ILE A 51 6.92 11.98 -1.26
N VAL A 52 6.25 12.11 -0.11
CA VAL A 52 6.60 13.15 0.88
C VAL A 52 7.99 12.93 1.45
N SER A 53 8.34 11.70 1.82
CA SER A 53 9.69 11.38 2.32
C SER A 53 10.76 11.63 1.27
N GLY A 54 10.55 11.20 0.02
CA GLY A 54 11.48 11.44 -1.08
C GLY A 54 11.68 12.94 -1.36
N ALA A 55 10.60 13.71 -1.45
CA ALA A 55 10.67 15.16 -1.67
C ALA A 55 11.39 15.88 -0.52
N THR A 56 11.10 15.49 0.73
CA THR A 56 11.74 16.07 1.92
C THR A 56 13.24 15.77 1.92
N PHE A 57 13.64 14.53 1.60
CA PHE A 57 15.04 14.13 1.54
C PHE A 57 15.81 14.91 0.47
N LEU A 58 15.26 15.00 -0.75
CA LEU A 58 15.87 15.77 -1.84
C LEU A 58 16.01 17.26 -1.50
N ALA A 59 15.00 17.86 -0.86
CA ALA A 59 15.06 19.25 -0.44
C ALA A 59 16.14 19.50 0.62
N VAL A 60 16.31 18.60 1.59
CA VAL A 60 17.33 18.72 2.64
C VAL A 60 18.74 18.63 2.06
N GLU A 61 19.01 17.65 1.20
CA GLU A 61 20.31 17.50 0.56
C GLU A 61 20.65 18.71 -0.32
N PHE A 62 19.69 19.19 -1.12
CA PHE A 62 19.88 20.41 -1.91
C PHE A 62 20.21 21.64 -1.05
N LEU A 63 19.54 21.79 0.10
CA LEU A 63 19.82 22.89 1.03
C LEU A 63 21.17 22.73 1.74
N ARG A 64 21.58 21.51 2.07
CA ARG A 64 22.92 21.23 2.65
C ARG A 64 24.01 21.63 1.67
N GLU A 65 23.88 21.17 0.43
CA GLU A 65 24.81 21.51 -0.64
C GLU A 65 24.89 23.03 -0.79
N ARG A 66 23.75 23.73 -0.92
CA ARG A 66 23.68 25.20 -0.98
C ARG A 66 24.38 25.90 0.20
N LYS A 67 24.23 25.38 1.42
CA LYS A 67 24.92 25.93 2.61
C LYS A 67 26.42 25.70 2.55
N ASN A 68 26.87 24.58 2.00
CA ASN A 68 28.29 24.30 1.82
C ASN A 68 28.94 25.34 0.90
N TRP A 69 28.32 25.69 -0.23
CA TRP A 69 28.81 26.77 -1.13
C TRP A 69 28.93 28.14 -0.45
N LEU A 70 28.06 28.45 0.51
CA LEU A 70 28.10 29.70 1.27
C LEU A 70 29.22 29.69 2.32
N THR A 71 29.48 28.54 2.92
CA THR A 71 30.48 28.37 3.98
C THR A 71 31.89 28.24 3.40
N ASP A 72 31.99 27.62 2.22
CA ASP A 72 33.25 27.38 1.50
C ASP A 72 33.64 28.53 0.57
N GLN A 73 33.08 29.74 0.77
CA GLN A 73 33.74 30.94 0.25
C GLN A 73 35.14 30.97 0.88
N PRO A 74 36.22 30.82 0.09
CA PRO A 74 37.56 30.95 0.62
C PRO A 74 37.61 32.34 1.25
N ARG A 75 38.26 32.50 2.41
CA ARG A 75 38.77 33.81 2.81
C ARG A 75 39.39 34.39 1.55
N ARG A 76 38.76 35.41 0.93
CA ARG A 76 39.48 36.23 -0.04
C ARG A 76 40.73 36.65 0.72
N PRO A 77 41.95 36.25 0.30
CA PRO A 77 43.12 36.84 0.91
C PRO A 77 42.91 38.35 0.80
N ALA A 78 43.00 39.04 1.93
CA ALA A 78 42.86 40.49 1.96
C ALA A 78 43.73 41.07 0.84
N PRO A 79 43.26 42.09 0.08
CA PRO A 79 44.06 42.72 -0.94
C PRO A 79 45.42 43.05 -0.33
N GLN A 80 46.48 42.37 -0.78
CA GLN A 80 47.82 42.75 -0.36
C GLN A 80 48.12 44.06 -1.06
N THR A 81 47.93 45.16 -0.34
CA THR A 81 48.50 46.46 -0.71
C THR A 81 50.01 46.30 -0.72
N GLN A 82 50.57 46.16 -1.91
CA GLN A 82 52.00 46.28 -2.19
C GLN A 82 52.35 47.78 -2.11
N PRO A 83 53.16 48.25 -1.15
CA PRO A 83 53.77 49.57 -1.22
C PRO A 83 54.98 49.53 -2.17
N ASP A 84 55.17 50.63 -2.88
CA ASP A 84 56.14 50.87 -3.96
C ASP A 84 57.61 50.57 -3.64
#